data_AF-A0A165QQX5-F1
#
_entry.id   AF-A0A165QQX5-F1
#
_cell.length_a   1.000
_cell.length_b   1.000
_cell.length_c   1.000
_cell.angle_alpha   90.00
_cell.angle_beta   90.00
_cell.angle_gamma   90.00
#
_symmetry.space_group_name_H-M   'P 1'
#
loop_
_entity.id
_entity.type
_entity.pdbx_description
1 polymer ?
#
loop_
_entity_poly.entity_id
_entity_poly.type
_entity_poly.pdbx_seq_one_letter_code
_entity_poly.pdbx_strand_id
1 'polypeptide(L)'
;MEQFQQIGSRLGAAQCLKSIGIILHEEGSSHVAKEKLEQAWTLYQHMGLGYLHDAISCHQLLENVAAIDNEHSASVLAEIV
;
A
#
# COMPACT_ATOMS: atom_id res chain seq x y z
N MET A 1 20.42 15.94 14.95
CA MET A 1 19.49 14.84 14.57
C MET A 1 18.02 15.22 14.80
N GLU A 2 17.65 16.50 14.62
CA GLU A 2 16.27 17.01 14.62
C GLU A 2 15.96 17.71 13.27
N GLN A 3 16.64 17.33 12.20
CA GLN A 3 16.73 18.16 10.97
C GLN A 3 15.74 17.78 9.86
N PHE A 4 14.96 16.72 10.04
CA PHE A 4 13.85 16.41 9.15
C PHE A 4 12.57 16.92 9.78
N GLN A 5 12.19 18.16 9.46
CA GLN A 5 10.88 18.69 9.79
C GLN A 5 9.81 17.68 9.38
N GLN A 6 9.00 17.30 10.37
CA GLN A 6 8.24 16.06 10.46
C GLN A 6 7.22 15.79 9.34
N ILE A 7 7.04 16.67 8.36
CA ILE A 7 6.08 16.50 7.27
C ILE A 7 6.79 16.10 5.97
N GLY A 8 7.92 16.74 5.62
CA GLY A 8 8.63 16.46 4.36
C GLY A 8 9.24 15.06 4.32
N SER A 9 9.84 14.61 5.43
CA SER A 9 10.38 13.25 5.54
C SER A 9 9.28 12.18 5.60
N ARG A 10 8.13 12.50 6.22
CA ARG A 10 7.00 11.56 6.25
C ARG A 10 6.34 11.44 4.87
N LEU A 11 6.22 12.54 4.11
CA LEU A 11 5.70 12.51 2.74
C LEU A 11 6.58 11.66 1.83
N GLY A 12 7.90 11.87 1.88
CA GLY A 12 8.85 11.03 1.15
C GLY A 12 8.73 9.55 1.54
N ALA A 13 8.62 9.25 2.83
CA ALA A 13 8.43 7.88 3.29
C ALA A 13 7.13 7.26 2.77
N ALA A 14 6.01 8.00 2.78
CA ALA A 14 4.73 7.53 2.27
C ALA A 14 4.78 7.25 0.76
N GLN A 15 5.43 8.13 -0.01
CA GLN A 15 5.62 7.93 -1.45
C GLN A 15 6.51 6.71 -1.75
N CYS A 16 7.62 6.55 -1.03
CA CYS A 16 8.47 5.37 -1.18
C CYS A 16 7.72 4.08 -0.86
N LEU A 17 6.96 4.04 0.23
CA LEU A 17 6.16 2.88 0.62
C LEU A 17 5.08 2.54 -0.41
N LYS A 18 4.42 3.55 -0.98
CA LYS A 18 3.45 3.36 -2.07
C LYS A 18 4.11 2.73 -3.30
N SER A 19 5.25 3.26 -3.74
CA SER A 19 5.99 2.72 -4.88
C SER A 19 6.47 1.29 -4.65
N ILE A 20 6.98 0.99 -3.44
CA ILE A 20 7.39 -0.38 -3.07
C ILE A 20 6.18 -1.32 -3.11
N GLY A 21 5.03 -0.90 -2.59
CA GLY A 21 3.81 -1.68 -2.63
C GLY A 21 3.35 -2.03 -4.05
N ILE A 22 3.44 -1.07 -4.98
CA ILE A 22 3.11 -1.30 -6.40
C ILE A 22 4.08 -2.31 -7.03
N ILE A 23 5.39 -2.15 -6.81
CA ILE A 23 6.41 -3.07 -7.35
C ILE A 23 6.20 -4.49 -6.81
N LEU A 24 6.01 -4.63 -5.50
CA LEU A 24 5.75 -5.94 -4.86
C LEU A 24 4.48 -6.60 -5.39
N HIS A 25 3.47 -5.80 -5.74
CA HIS A 25 2.25 -6.29 -6.35
C HIS A 25 2.52 -6.84 -7.75
N GLU A 26 3.28 -6.12 -8.58
CA GLU A 26 3.71 -6.58 -9.90
C GLU A 26 4.60 -7.84 -9.83
N GLU A 27 5.38 -8.00 -8.75
CA GLU A 27 6.18 -9.19 -8.46
C GLU A 27 5.37 -10.37 -7.89
N GLY A 28 4.04 -10.22 -7.68
CA GLY A 28 3.17 -11.26 -7.15
C GLY A 28 3.23 -11.46 -5.63
N SER A 29 3.93 -10.57 -4.91
CA SER A 29 4.04 -10.59 -3.44
C SER A 29 2.91 -9.80 -2.78
N SER A 30 1.66 -10.20 -3.03
CA SER A 30 0.44 -9.49 -2.58
C SER A 30 0.39 -9.22 -1.08
N HIS A 31 0.84 -10.16 -0.25
CA HIS A 31 0.86 -9.97 1.22
C HIS A 31 1.78 -8.82 1.66
N VAL A 32 3.01 -8.79 1.12
CA VAL A 32 3.99 -7.75 1.46
C VAL A 32 3.61 -6.42 0.82
N ALA A 33 3.07 -6.44 -0.40
CA ALA A 33 2.53 -5.27 -1.07
C ALA A 33 1.46 -4.56 -0.22
N LYS A 34 0.52 -5.33 0.33
CA LYS A 34 -0.55 -4.84 1.19
C LYS A 34 0.01 -4.13 2.43
N GLU A 35 0.97 -4.74 3.11
CA GLU A 35 1.59 -4.17 4.32
C GLU A 35 2.24 -2.80 4.05
N LYS A 36 2.90 -2.64 2.89
CA LYS A 36 3.57 -1.38 2.52
C LYS A 36 2.56 -0.30 2.11
N LEU A 37 1.49 -0.68 1.40
CA LEU A 37 0.41 0.25 1.04
C LEU A 37 -0.39 0.72 2.27
N GLU A 38 -0.61 -0.14 3.27
CA GLU A 38 -1.24 0.24 4.54
C GLU A 38 -0.39 1.26 5.32
N GLN A 39 0.92 1.05 5.38
CA GLN A 39 1.85 2.00 6.00
C GLN A 39 1.85 3.36 5.28
N ALA A 40 1.85 3.36 3.94
CA ALA A 40 1.74 4.58 3.15
C ALA A 40 0.42 5.33 3.45
N TRP A 41 -0.69 4.59 3.49
CA TRP A 41 -2.01 5.14 3.78
C TRP A 41 -2.09 5.81 5.16
N THR A 42 -1.64 5.13 6.22
CA THR A 42 -1.61 5.68 7.58
C THR A 42 -0.73 6.94 7.67
N LEU A 43 0.39 6.97 6.94
CA LEU A 43 1.24 8.16 6.88
C LEU A 43 0.50 9.34 6.23
N TYR A 44 -0.16 9.13 5.08
CA TYR A 44 -0.94 10.19 4.42
C TYR A 44 -2.09 10.69 5.30
N GLN A 45 -2.78 9.80 6.03
CA GLN A 45 -3.82 10.20 6.99
C GLN A 45 -3.27 11.09 8.11
N HIS A 46 -2.11 10.77 8.66
CA HIS A 46 -1.47 11.56 9.72
C HIS A 46 -0.94 12.92 9.25
N MET A 47 -0.79 13.15 7.94
CA MET A 47 -0.39 14.45 7.39
C MET A 47 -1.57 15.42 7.20
N GLY A 48 -2.81 14.95 7.32
CA GLY A 48 -4.02 15.77 7.25
C GLY A 48 -4.64 15.89 5.86
N LEU A 49 -5.67 16.75 5.75
CA LEU A 49 -6.57 16.81 4.59
C LEU A 49 -5.89 17.12 3.24
N GLY A 50 -4.68 17.69 3.25
CA GLY A 50 -3.91 17.99 2.03
C GLY A 50 -3.47 16.76 1.23
N TYR A 51 -3.48 15.57 1.84
CA TYR A 51 -3.03 14.33 1.21
C TYR A 51 -4.14 13.27 1.08
N LEU A 52 -5.40 13.72 1.16
CA LEU A 52 -6.56 12.83 1.10
C LEU A 52 -6.62 12.05 -0.23
N HIS A 53 -6.24 12.69 -1.34
CA HIS A 53 -6.14 12.04 -2.64
C HIS A 53 -5.14 10.89 -2.66
N ASP A 54 -3.96 11.10 -2.06
CA ASP A 54 -2.92 10.06 -1.97
C ASP A 54 -3.36 8.93 -1.04
N ALA A 55 -4.06 9.24 0.05
CA ALA A 55 -4.65 8.24 0.93
C ALA A 55 -5.72 7.39 0.21
N ILE A 56 -6.62 8.01 -0.54
CA ILE A 56 -7.63 7.30 -1.35
C ILE A 56 -6.95 6.43 -2.40
N SER A 57 -5.91 6.93 -3.05
CA SER A 57 -5.13 6.16 -4.03
C SER A 57 -4.50 4.91 -3.41
N CYS A 58 -3.97 5.02 -2.18
CA CYS A 58 -3.43 3.85 -1.46
C CYS A 58 -4.54 2.86 -1.11
N HIS A 59 -5.73 3.34 -0.74
CA HIS A 59 -6.88 2.49 -0.44
C HIS A 59 -7.37 1.71 -1.67
N GLN A 60 -7.47 2.35 -2.83
CA GLN A 60 -7.84 1.66 -4.09
C GLN A 60 -6.80 0.61 -4.49
N LEU A 61 -5.51 0.91 -4.31
CA LEU A 61 -4.45 -0.07 -4.55
C LEU A 61 -4.55 -1.27 -3.59
N LEU A 62 -4.92 -1.05 -2.33
CA LEU A 62 -5.15 -2.12 -1.36
C LEU A 62 -6.32 -3.03 -1.76
N GLU A 63 -7.41 -2.46 -2.26
CA GLU A 63 -8.55 -3.22 -2.78
C GLU A 63 -8.15 -4.08 -3.98
N ASN A 64 -7.36 -3.53 -4.91
CA ASN A 64 -6.86 -4.28 -6.07
C ASN A 64 -5.93 -5.42 -5.68
N VAL A 65 -5.02 -5.18 -4.72
CA VAL A 65 -4.11 -6.20 -4.19
C VAL A 65 -4.88 -7.32 -3.49
N ALA A 66 -5.94 -6.97 -2.73
CA ALA A 66 -6.78 -7.94 -2.03
C ALA A 66 -7.68 -8.75 -2.98
N ALA A 67 -8.15 -8.15 -4.08
CA ALA A 67 -8.92 -8.85 -5.10
C ALA A 67 -8.12 -10.01 -5.71
N ILE A 68 -6.86 -9.77 -6.06
CA ILE A 68 -5.97 -10.80 -6.63
C ILE A 68 -5.69 -11.95 -5.65
N ASP A 69 -5.58 -11.66 -4.35
CA ASP A 69 -5.39 -12.69 -3.31
C ASP A 69 -6.64 -13.58 -3.13
N ASN A 70 -7.84 -13.00 -3.32
CA ASN A 70 -9.10 -13.74 -3.29
C ASN A 70 -9.29 -14.59 -4.56
N GLU A 71 -8.81 -14.12 -5.71
CA GLU A 71 -8.76 -14.90 -6.96
C GLU A 71 -7.76 -16.05 -6.87
N HIS A 72 -6.62 -15.87 -6.17
CA HIS A 72 -5.66 -16.95 -5.92
C HIS A 72 -6.17 -17.96 -4.87
N SER A 73 -6.94 -17.50 -3.88
CA SER A 73 -7.63 -18.39 -2.93
C SER A 73 -8.70 -19.27 -3.61
N ALA A 74 -9.39 -18.74 -4.63
CA ALA A 74 -10.27 -19.52 -5.49
C ALA A 74 -9.49 -20.54 -6.36
N SER A 75 -8.27 -20.21 -6.80
CA SER A 75 -7.40 -21.13 -7.55
C SER A 75 -6.90 -22.30 -6.70
N VAL A 76 -6.60 -22.09 -5.41
CA VAL A 76 -6.15 -23.18 -4.50
C VAL A 76 -7.29 -24.16 -4.18
N LEU A 77 -8.56 -23.71 -4.19
CA LEU A 77 -9.71 -24.60 -4.03
C LEU A 77 -10.08 -25.37 -5.32
N ALA A 78 -9.68 -24.87 -6.50
CA ALA A 78 -9.95 -25.51 -7.79
C ALA A 78 -8.96 -26.65 -8.13
N GLU A 79 -7.82 -26.76 -7.43
CA GLU A 79 -6.88 -27.89 -7.58
C GLU A 79 -7.19 -29.09 -6.66
N ILE A 80 -8.23 -29.00 -5.81
CA ILE A 80 -8.61 -30.05 -4.84
C ILE A 80 -10.00 -30.68 -5.13
N VAL A 81 -10.68 -30.32 -6.23
CA VAL A 81 -11.95 -30.97 -6.65
C VAL A 81 -11.81 -31.65 -8.00
#